data_AF-R5ZNN0-F1
#
_entry.id   AF-R5ZNN0-F1
#
_cell.length_a   1.000
_cell.length_b   1.000
_cell.length_c   1.000
_cell.angle_alpha   90.00
_cell.angle_beta   90.00
_cell.angle_gamma   90.00
#
_symmetry.space_group_name_H-M   'P 1'
#
loop_
_entity.id
_entity.type
_entity.pdbx_description
1 polymer ?
#
loop_
_entity_poly.entity_id
_entity_poly.type
_entity_poly.pdbx_seq_one_letter_code
_entity_poly.pdbx_strand_id
1 'polypeptide(L)' 'MGGASEHAEGSCWDAPFEGRVALVMGSEGDGISRLVLEKCDFLTKLPQRGMTESLNVAQATTALCFEWLRRNAGELMGEE' A
#
# COMPACT_ATOMS: atom_id res chain seq x y z
N MET A 1 1.08 10.51 1.51
CA MET A 1 1.93 9.44 0.96
C MET A 1 1.78 8.20 1.84
N GLY A 2 1.38 7.08 1.25
CA GLY A 2 1.32 5.78 1.94
C GLY A 2 2.51 4.92 1.59
N GLY A 3 3.21 4.38 2.58
CA GLY A 3 4.32 3.45 2.38
C GLY A 3 3.85 1.99 2.43
N ALA A 4 4.22 1.19 1.43
CA ALA A 4 3.96 -0.25 1.42
C ALA A 4 5.20 -1.05 1.85
N SER A 5 5.13 -1.72 2.99
CA SER A 5 6.21 -2.59 3.49
C SER A 5 5.62 -3.77 4.26
N GLU A 6 6.20 -4.96 4.09
CA GLU A 6 5.95 -6.16 4.89
C GLU A 6 6.08 -5.93 6.41
N HIS A 7 6.89 -4.96 6.84
CA HIS A 7 7.10 -4.61 8.24
C HIS A 7 6.03 -3.68 8.83
N ALA A 8 5.07 -3.19 8.03
CA ALA A 8 4.00 -2.35 8.56
C ALA A 8 3.13 -3.12 9.57
N GLU A 9 2.70 -2.45 10.63
CA GLU A 9 1.76 -3.04 11.59
C GLU A 9 0.35 -3.19 10.97
N GLY A 10 -0.12 -2.14 10.30
CA GLY A 10 -1.44 -2.04 9.70
C GLY A 10 -1.59 -2.74 8.34
N SER A 11 -2.81 -3.18 8.04
CA SER A 11 -3.16 -3.84 6.78
C SER A 11 -3.71 -2.85 5.75
N CYS A 12 -3.60 -3.20 4.47
CA CYS A 12 -4.19 -2.41 3.37
C CYS A 12 -5.71 -2.27 3.46
N TRP A 13 -6.38 -3.15 4.20
CA TRP A 13 -7.83 -3.12 4.38
C TRP A 13 -8.30 -2.10 5.42
N ASP A 14 -7.38 -1.56 6.21
CA ASP A 14 -7.67 -0.55 7.24
C ASP A 14 -6.89 0.76 7.00
N ALA A 15 -6.00 0.78 6.00
CA ALA A 15 -5.21 1.94 5.63
C ALA A 15 -6.08 3.08 5.08
N PRO A 16 -5.70 4.36 5.27
CA PRO A 16 -6.44 5.52 4.78
C PRO A 16 -6.23 5.71 3.27
N PHE A 17 -6.95 4.91 2.47
CA PHE A 17 -6.85 4.90 1.01
C PHE A 17 -7.86 5.83 0.31
N GLU A 18 -8.62 6.62 1.06
CA GLU A 18 -9.64 7.52 0.54
C GLU A 18 -9.01 8.72 -0.19
N GLY A 19 -9.60 9.09 -1.34
CA GLY A 19 -9.17 10.21 -2.16
C GLY A 19 -7.82 9.99 -2.86
N ARG A 20 -7.05 11.08 -3.01
CA ARG A 20 -5.78 11.06 -3.77
C ARG A 20 -4.65 10.51 -2.91
N VAL A 21 -4.14 9.34 -3.30
CA VAL A 21 -3.02 8.68 -2.60
C VAL A 21 -1.80 8.59 -3.51
N ALA A 22 -0.65 9.04 -2.99
CA ALA A 22 0.65 8.69 -3.54
C ALA A 22 1.17 7.45 -2.79
N LEU A 23 1.25 6.32 -3.50
CA LEU A 23 1.72 5.05 -2.96
C LEU A 23 3.23 4.90 -3.20
N VAL A 24 3.98 4.67 -2.13
CA VAL A 24 5.43 4.45 -2.15
C VAL A 24 5.70 2.96 -2.04
N MET A 25 6.45 2.45 -3.01
CA MET A 25 6.89 1.05 -3.07
C MET A 25 8.39 0.97 -2.84
N GLY A 26 8.84 -0.08 -2.17
CA GLY A 26 10.25 -0.36 -1.99
C GLY A 26 10.92 -0.88 -3.25
N SER A 27 12.26 -0.80 -3.30
CA SER A 27 13.04 -1.55 -4.28
C SER A 27 13.09 -3.03 -3.90
N GLU A 28 13.37 -3.88 -4.88
CA GLU A 28 13.62 -5.29 -4.63
C GLU A 28 14.84 -5.45 -3.71
N GLY A 29 14.71 -6.29 -2.67
CA GLY A 29 15.75 -6.52 -1.67
C GLY A 29 15.75 -5.48 -0.53
N ASP A 30 16.01 -4.21 -0.85
CA ASP A 30 16.24 -3.17 0.17
C ASP A 30 14.95 -2.52 0.72
N GLY A 31 13.81 -2.75 0.08
CA GLY A 31 12.53 -2.18 0.50
C GLY A 31 12.49 -0.65 0.40
N ILE A 32 11.77 0.00 1.32
CA ILE A 32 11.67 1.46 1.39
C ILE A 32 12.75 1.98 2.33
N SER A 33 13.56 2.95 1.89
CA SER A 33 14.56 3.55 2.77
C SER A 33 13.93 4.17 4.02
N ARG A 34 14.63 4.07 5.16
CA ARG A 34 14.17 4.60 6.44
C ARG A 34 13.72 6.07 6.37
N LEU A 35 14.50 6.92 5.69
CA LEU A 35 14.17 8.34 5.55
C LEU A 35 12.84 8.55 4.81
N VAL A 36 12.51 7.68 3.85
CA VAL A 36 11.24 7.76 3.12
C VAL A 36 10.08 7.22 3.97
N LEU A 37 10.30 6.15 4.75
CA LEU A 37 9.30 5.65 5.72
C LEU A 37 8.91 6.72 6.73
N GLU A 38 9.88 7.47 7.26
CA GLU A 38 9.65 8.58 8.21
C GLU A 38 8.89 9.76 7.59
N LYS A 39 8.76 9.81 6.26
CA LYS A 39 7.98 10.83 5.53
C LYS A 39 6.61 10.32 5.06
N CYS A 40 6.31 9.04 5.25
CA CYS A 40 5.00 8.50 4.92
C CYS A 40 4.00 8.90 6.00
N ASP A 41 2.79 9.30 5.59
CA ASP A 41 1.70 9.66 6.50
C ASP A 41 1.11 8.41 7.16
N PHE A 42 1.20 7.27 6.47
CA PHE A 42 0.83 5.96 6.99
C PHE A 42 1.67 4.87 6.35
N LEU A 43 1.77 3.74 7.05
CA LEU A 43 2.38 2.52 6.55
C LEU A 43 1.33 1.42 6.47
N THR A 44 1.42 0.58 5.44
CA THR A 44 0.50 -0.52 5.21
C THR A 44 1.23 -1.74 4.65
N LYS A 45 0.68 -2.92 4.88
CA LYS A 45 1.10 -4.16 4.21
C LYS A 45 -0.04 -4.86 3.51
N LEU A 46 0.30 -5.68 2.53
CA LEU A 46 -0.57 -6.74 2.06
C LEU A 46 -0.44 -7.91 3.04
N PRO A 47 -1.53 -8.37 3.67
CA PRO A 47 -1.46 -9.52 4.55
C PRO A 47 -1.08 -10.78 3.77
N GLN A 48 0.07 -11.34 4.09
CA GLN A 48 0.59 -12.58 3.50
C GLN A 48 0.34 -13.74 4.47
N ARG A 49 0.06 -14.93 3.93
CA ARG A 49 -0.01 -16.18 4.70
C ARG A 49 1.21 -17.04 4.34
N GLY A 50 1.76 -17.75 5.31
CA GLY A 50 2.90 -18.66 5.12
C GLY A 50 4.25 -17.97 5.35
N MET A 51 5.31 -18.53 4.77
CA MET A 51 6.70 -18.12 5.03
C MET A 51 7.29 -17.18 3.97
N THR A 52 6.48 -16.66 3.04
CA THR A 52 6.99 -15.73 2.03
C THR A 52 7.26 -14.38 2.68
N GLU A 53 8.52 -13.93 2.63
CA GLU A 53 8.97 -12.68 3.26
C GLU A 53 8.37 -11.44 2.59
N SER A 54 8.20 -11.47 1.27
CA SER A 54 7.61 -10.37 0.49
C SER A 54 7.04 -10.83 -0.85
N LEU A 55 6.13 -10.04 -1.42
CA LEU A 55 5.65 -10.23 -2.79
C LEU A 55 6.53 -9.48 -3.77
N ASN A 56 6.52 -9.90 -5.04
CA ASN A 56 7.10 -9.10 -6.11
C ASN A 56 6.48 -7.69 -6.12
N VAL A 57 7.31 -6.66 -6.30
CA VAL A 57 6.89 -5.25 -6.22
C VAL A 57 5.72 -4.92 -7.17
N ALA A 58 5.70 -5.48 -8.38
CA ALA A 58 4.62 -5.24 -9.34
C ALA A 58 3.30 -5.88 -8.90
N GLN A 59 3.35 -7.10 -8.33
CA GLN A 59 2.18 -7.78 -7.79
C GLN A 59 1.62 -7.06 -6.57
N ALA A 60 2.50 -6.61 -5.66
CA ALA A 60 2.10 -5.83 -4.49
C ALA A 60 1.47 -4.50 -4.90
N THR A 61 2.11 -3.78 -5.84
CA THR A 61 1.59 -2.52 -6.38
C THR A 61 0.22 -2.72 -7.01
N THR A 62 0.06 -3.76 -7.84
CA THR A 62 -1.21 -4.06 -8.50
C THR A 62 -2.31 -4.29 -7.47
N ALA A 63 -2.09 -5.15 -6.47
CA ALA A 63 -3.08 -5.43 -5.45
C ALA A 63 -3.48 -4.18 -4.64
N LEU A 64 -2.51 -3.33 -4.28
CA LEU A 64 -2.78 -2.08 -3.56
C LEU A 64 -3.52 -1.05 -4.41
N CYS A 65 -3.18 -0.93 -5.70
CA CYS A 65 -3.92 -0.07 -6.63
C CYS A 65 -5.38 -0.51 -6.80
N PHE A 66 -5.64 -1.83 -6.82
CA PHE A 66 -7.01 -2.35 -6.87
C PHE A 66 -7.77 -2.13 -5.56
N GLU A 67 -7.12 -2.19 -4.41
CA GLU A 67 -7.74 -1.81 -3.14
C GLU A 67 -8.09 -0.32 -3.10
N TRP A 68 -7.18 0.55 -3.55
CA TRP A 68 -7.48 1.97 -3.73
C TRP A 68 -8.67 2.17 -4.68
N LEU A 69 -8.68 1.51 -5.84
CA LEU A 69 -9.81 1.58 -6.77
C LEU A 69 -11.12 1.14 -6.11
N ARG A 70 -11.10 0.02 -5.37
CA ARG A 70 -12.28 -0.52 -4.67
C ARG A 70 -12.87 0.49 -3.70
N ARG A 71 -12.04 1.25 -2.97
CA ARG A 71 -12.50 2.26 -2.01
C ARG A 71 -13.01 3.53 -2.66
N ASN A 72 -12.44 3.90 -3.81
CA ASN A 72 -12.74 5.15 -4.49
C ASN A 72 -13.70 4.97 -5.68
N ALA A 73 -14.20 3.75 -5.92
CA ALA A 73 -15.06 3.46 -7.06
C ALA A 73 -16.34 4.31 -7.09
N GLY A 74 -17.01 4.49 -5.96
CA GLY A 74 -18.22 5.33 -5.87
C GLY A 74 -17.95 6.79 -6.23
N GLU A 75 -16.90 7.39 -5.64
CA GLU A 75 -16.47 8.75 -5.95
C GLU A 75 -16.10 8.92 -7.44
N LEU A 76 -15.36 7.96 -8.01
CA LEU A 76 -14.96 7.99 -9.42
C LEU A 76 -16.13 7.83 -10.39
N MET A 77 -17.19 7.13 -9.99
CA MET A 77 -18.39 6.91 -10.80
C MET A 77 -19.42 8.04 -10.66
N GLY A 78 -19.16 9.03 -9.80
CA GLY A 78 -20.09 10.14 -9.56
C GLY A 78 -21.32 9.74 -8.75
N GLU A 79 -21.22 8.66 -7.98
CA GLU A 79 -22.23 8.24 -7.01
C GLU A 79 -21.85 8.86 -5.66
N GLU A 80 -22.42 10.04 -5.35
CA GLU A 80 -22.40 10.63 -4.00
C GLU A 80 -23.33 9.88 -3.04
#